data_AF-Q4CP57-F1
#
_entry.id   AF-Q4CP57-F1
#
_cell.length_a   1.000
_cell.length_b   1.000
_cell.length_c   1.000
_cell.angle_alpha   90.00
_cell.angle_beta   90.00
_cell.angle_gamma   90.00
#
_symmetry.space_group_name_H-M   'P 1'
#
loop_
_entity.id
_entity.type
_entity.pdbx_description
1 polymer ?
#
loop_
_entity_poly.entity_id
_entity_poly.type
_entity_poly.pdbx_seq_one_letter_code
_entity_poly.pdbx_strand_id
1 'polypeptide(L)'
;MQELYDTVSRYTGRGTPSHFSARVHPRKAASQFVGSSIFHGRLNSFCAALVARFMASNEVLVVVSRDAVQSISCDGYALQPRSSTPGPTAGEITGVVTSDGFTTVGYSAGVTRYSPSLQLERELLFDGYSNSILSIAVTPDGTCIATGGGNATVTVWTRDMNPMHYLSG
;
A
#
# COMPACT_ATOMS: atom_id res chain seq x y z
N MET A 1 -1.30 -8.40 -11.07
CA MET A 1 -2.67 -8.17 -10.53
C MET A 1 -3.57 -9.38 -10.80
N GLN A 2 -3.76 -9.80 -12.07
CA GLN A 2 -4.53 -11.01 -12.42
C GLN A 2 -4.03 -12.28 -11.72
N GLU A 3 -2.73 -12.57 -11.69
CA GLU A 3 -2.21 -13.79 -11.04
C GLU A 3 -2.51 -13.85 -9.54
N LEU A 4 -2.44 -12.72 -8.83
CA LEU A 4 -2.70 -12.67 -7.39
C LEU A 4 -4.19 -12.84 -7.11
N TYR A 5 -5.05 -12.20 -7.92
CA TYR A 5 -6.48 -12.43 -7.92
C TYR A 5 -6.83 -13.89 -8.22
N ASP A 6 -6.28 -14.46 -9.30
CA ASP A 6 -6.50 -15.86 -9.70
C ASP A 6 -6.09 -16.84 -8.62
N THR A 7 -4.95 -16.59 -7.96
CA THR A 7 -4.45 -17.45 -6.89
C THR A 7 -5.38 -17.43 -5.68
N VAL A 8 -5.91 -16.25 -5.32
CA VAL A 8 -6.87 -16.09 -4.22
C VAL A 8 -8.23 -16.71 -4.61
N SER A 9 -8.74 -16.41 -5.81
CA SER A 9 -10.03 -16.91 -6.30
C SER A 9 -10.06 -18.43 -6.52
N ARG A 10 -8.96 -19.05 -6.97
CA ARG A 10 -8.89 -20.53 -7.08
C ARG A 10 -9.02 -21.21 -5.72
N TYR A 11 -8.62 -20.55 -4.63
CA TYR A 11 -8.81 -21.06 -3.28
C TYR A 11 -10.19 -20.74 -2.70
N THR A 12 -10.84 -19.64 -3.11
CA THR A 12 -12.26 -19.39 -2.76
C THR A 12 -13.21 -20.35 -3.50
N GLY A 13 -12.82 -20.86 -4.67
CA GLY A 13 -13.64 -21.68 -5.57
C GLY A 13 -13.97 -23.10 -5.11
N ARG A 14 -13.68 -23.50 -3.86
CA ARG A 14 -14.14 -24.79 -3.29
C ARG A 14 -14.84 -24.57 -1.96
N GLY A 15 -16.12 -24.26 -2.03
CA GLY A 15 -16.97 -24.32 -0.85
C GLY A 15 -18.25 -23.57 -1.09
N THR A 16 -19.32 -24.31 -1.32
CA THR A 16 -20.70 -23.89 -1.10
C THR A 16 -20.81 -22.85 0.02
N PRO A 17 -21.70 -21.84 -0.09
CA PRO A 17 -21.98 -20.90 0.99
C PRO A 17 -22.64 -21.67 2.14
N SER A 18 -21.83 -22.39 2.91
CA SER A 18 -22.29 -23.09 4.08
C SER A 18 -22.61 -22.00 5.09
N HIS A 19 -23.86 -21.97 5.54
CA HIS A 19 -24.43 -21.14 6.60
C HIS A 19 -23.74 -21.33 7.98
N PHE A 20 -22.46 -21.69 8.01
CA PHE A 20 -21.65 -21.62 9.21
C PHE A 20 -21.33 -20.15 9.48
N SER A 21 -22.20 -19.54 10.29
CA SER A 21 -21.97 -18.26 10.98
C SER A 21 -20.82 -18.32 11.99
N ALA A 22 -20.14 -19.46 12.11
CA ALA A 22 -18.85 -19.52 12.75
C ALA A 22 -17.85 -18.91 11.78
N ARG A 23 -17.43 -17.65 12.00
CA ARG A 23 -16.18 -17.12 11.45
C ARG A 23 -15.14 -18.24 11.59
N VAL A 24 -14.89 -19.00 10.52
CA VAL A 24 -13.73 -19.89 10.45
C VAL A 24 -12.61 -18.92 10.71
N HIS A 25 -12.03 -18.99 11.91
CA HIS A 25 -11.25 -17.88 12.43
C HIS A 25 -10.25 -17.54 11.33
N PRO A 26 -10.22 -16.30 10.80
CA PRO A 26 -9.41 -15.95 9.65
C PRO A 26 -7.97 -16.46 9.79
N ARG A 27 -7.51 -16.61 11.05
CA ARG A 27 -6.27 -17.30 11.45
C ARG A 27 -6.11 -18.76 11.03
N LYS A 28 -7.12 -19.64 11.21
CA LYS A 28 -7.03 -21.07 10.81
C LYS A 28 -7.05 -21.22 9.29
N ALA A 29 -7.90 -20.43 8.66
CA ALA A 29 -7.99 -20.26 7.22
C ALA A 29 -6.64 -19.83 6.61
N ALA A 30 -6.10 -18.76 7.18
CA ALA A 30 -4.81 -18.21 6.83
C ALA A 30 -3.69 -19.23 7.02
N SER A 31 -3.63 -19.89 8.18
CA SER A 31 -2.56 -20.84 8.48
C SER A 31 -2.60 -22.07 7.57
N GLN A 32 -3.78 -22.54 7.18
CA GLN A 32 -3.93 -23.64 6.20
C GLN A 32 -3.44 -23.24 4.81
N PHE A 33 -3.84 -22.07 4.31
CA PHE A 33 -3.40 -21.56 3.00
C PHE A 33 -1.88 -21.36 2.94
N VAL A 34 -1.33 -20.79 4.01
CA VAL A 34 0.10 -20.51 4.19
C VAL A 34 0.88 -21.82 4.28
N GLY A 35 0.40 -22.79 5.06
CA GLY A 35 0.98 -24.12 5.15
C GLY A 35 1.01 -24.85 3.80
N SER A 36 -0.11 -24.83 3.06
CA SER A 36 -0.20 -25.42 1.72
C SER A 36 0.78 -24.76 0.73
N SER A 37 0.91 -23.43 0.77
CA SER A 37 1.75 -22.69 -0.18
C SER A 37 3.25 -22.86 0.10
N ILE A 38 3.65 -22.99 1.37
CA ILE A 38 5.04 -23.36 1.75
C ILE A 38 5.33 -24.80 1.27
N PHE A 39 4.41 -25.74 1.49
CA PHE A 39 4.59 -27.14 1.10
C PHE A 39 4.83 -27.31 -0.40
N HIS A 40 4.15 -26.51 -1.23
CA HIS A 40 4.33 -26.52 -2.69
C HIS A 40 5.53 -25.68 -3.18
N GLY A 41 6.36 -25.14 -2.27
CA GLY A 41 7.50 -24.30 -2.62
C GLY A 41 7.13 -22.98 -3.31
N ARG A 42 5.86 -22.55 -3.22
CA ARG A 42 5.34 -21.36 -3.90
C ARG A 42 5.56 -20.08 -3.11
N LEU A 43 5.59 -20.18 -1.79
CA LEU A 43 5.91 -19.08 -0.89
C LEU A 43 7.06 -19.50 0.02
N ASN A 44 8.04 -18.62 0.21
CA ASN A 44 8.97 -18.77 1.31
C ASN A 44 8.22 -18.54 2.65
N SER A 45 8.76 -19.06 3.75
CA SER A 45 8.13 -18.97 5.07
C SER A 45 7.84 -17.53 5.51
N PHE A 46 8.62 -16.56 5.01
CA PHE A 46 8.46 -15.14 5.31
C PHE A 46 7.22 -14.53 4.64
N CYS A 47 7.08 -14.67 3.32
CA CYS A 47 5.92 -14.22 2.55
C CYS A 47 4.64 -14.88 3.06
N ALA A 48 4.70 -16.17 3.37
CA ALA A 48 3.58 -16.90 3.90
C ALA A 48 3.14 -16.34 5.26
N ALA A 49 4.08 -16.04 6.17
CA ALA A 49 3.77 -15.41 7.45
C ALA A 49 3.18 -14.00 7.28
N LEU A 50 3.68 -13.18 6.35
CA LEU A 50 3.12 -11.85 6.06
C LEU A 50 1.69 -11.92 5.53
N VAL A 51 1.43 -12.81 4.57
CA VAL A 51 0.08 -13.02 4.04
C VAL A 51 -0.84 -13.54 5.14
N ALA A 52 -0.37 -14.44 6.01
CA ALA A 52 -1.15 -14.90 7.16
C ALA A 52 -1.53 -13.75 8.10
N ARG A 53 -0.57 -12.86 8.38
CA ARG A 53 -0.76 -11.71 9.25
C ARG A 53 -1.76 -10.73 8.64
N PHE A 54 -1.62 -10.42 7.35
CA PHE A 54 -2.56 -9.55 6.63
C PHE A 54 -3.99 -10.12 6.61
N MET A 55 -4.16 -11.42 6.32
CA MET A 55 -5.48 -12.05 6.31
C MET A 55 -6.11 -12.14 7.71
N ALA A 56 -5.30 -12.12 8.77
CA ALA A 56 -5.76 -12.16 10.15
C ALA A 56 -5.85 -10.77 10.80
N SER A 57 -5.41 -9.70 10.11
CA SER A 57 -5.44 -8.32 10.61
C SER A 57 -6.64 -7.57 10.03
N ASN A 58 -6.93 -6.40 10.63
CA ASN A 58 -7.84 -5.42 10.02
C ASN A 58 -7.06 -4.43 9.13
N GLU A 59 -5.84 -4.77 8.73
CA GLU A 59 -5.02 -3.91 7.89
C GLU A 59 -5.63 -3.83 6.48
N VAL A 60 -5.31 -2.72 5.82
CA VAL A 60 -5.74 -2.46 4.45
C VAL A 60 -4.48 -2.32 3.62
N LEU A 61 -4.40 -3.05 2.52
CA LEU A 61 -3.38 -2.83 1.51
C LEU A 61 -3.79 -1.65 0.65
N VAL A 62 -2.99 -0.59 0.65
CA VAL A 62 -3.14 0.49 -0.31
C VAL A 62 -2.24 0.22 -1.50
N VAL A 63 -2.85 0.14 -2.68
CA VAL A 63 -2.19 -0.05 -3.97
C VAL A 63 -2.31 1.25 -4.74
N VAL A 64 -1.19 1.76 -5.22
CA VAL A 64 -1.14 2.99 -6.00
C VAL A 64 -0.69 2.62 -7.40
N SER A 65 -1.45 3.07 -8.39
CA SER A 65 -1.14 2.98 -9.81
C SER A 65 -1.32 4.34 -10.46
N ARG A 66 -0.88 4.46 -11.71
CA ARG A 66 -1.08 5.68 -12.50
C ARG A 66 -2.57 6.04 -12.64
N ASP A 67 -3.44 5.04 -12.66
CA ASP A 67 -4.87 5.23 -12.91
C ASP A 67 -5.64 5.48 -11.60
N ALA A 68 -5.28 4.78 -10.54
CA ALA A 68 -6.03 4.81 -9.29
C ALA A 68 -5.17 4.48 -8.05
N VAL A 69 -5.56 5.05 -6.92
CA VAL A 69 -5.21 4.59 -5.58
C VAL A 69 -6.37 3.76 -5.04
N GLN A 70 -6.09 2.53 -4.63
CA GLN A 70 -7.10 1.58 -4.18
C GLN A 70 -6.73 0.99 -2.83
N SER A 71 -7.75 0.74 -2.02
CA SER A 71 -7.63 0.04 -0.74
C SER A 71 -8.24 -1.34 -0.87
N ILE A 72 -7.50 -2.36 -0.44
CA ILE A 72 -7.94 -3.75 -0.46
C ILE A 72 -7.89 -4.26 0.96
N SER A 73 -9.03 -4.73 1.48
CA SER A 73 -9.09 -5.43 2.76
C SER A 73 -9.26 -6.92 2.53
N CYS A 74 -8.69 -7.73 3.42
CA CYS A 74 -8.97 -9.15 3.44
C CYS A 74 -10.06 -9.47 4.46
N ASP A 75 -11.12 -10.17 4.04
CA ASP A 75 -12.09 -10.78 4.93
C ASP A 75 -12.01 -12.31 4.78
N GLY A 76 -11.34 -12.96 5.73
CA GLY A 76 -11.08 -14.39 5.70
C GLY A 76 -10.23 -14.78 4.48
N TYR A 77 -10.89 -15.27 3.43
CA TYR A 77 -10.26 -15.72 2.18
C TYR A 77 -10.51 -14.78 1.00
N ALA A 78 -11.31 -13.72 1.16
CA ALA A 78 -11.69 -12.82 0.08
C ALA A 78 -10.95 -11.49 0.21
N LEU A 79 -10.23 -11.11 -0.85
CA LEU A 79 -9.76 -9.75 -1.02
C LEU A 79 -10.90 -8.90 -1.59
N GLN A 80 -11.34 -7.92 -0.82
CA GLN A 80 -12.41 -7.00 -1.22
C GLN A 80 -11.83 -5.60 -1.42
N PRO A 81 -12.02 -4.97 -2.60
CA PRO A 81 -11.70 -3.57 -2.77
C PRO A 81 -12.67 -2.73 -1.90
N ARG A 82 -12.14 -1.76 -1.15
CA ARG A 82 -12.93 -0.90 -0.25
C ARG A 82 -13.24 0.46 -0.85
N SER A 83 -12.20 1.13 -1.33
CA SER A 83 -12.28 2.48 -1.89
C SER A 83 -11.28 2.59 -3.04
N SER A 84 -11.67 3.34 -4.07
CA SER A 84 -10.84 3.67 -5.22
C SER A 84 -10.97 5.17 -5.44
N THR A 85 -9.84 5.86 -5.53
CA THR A 85 -9.78 7.26 -5.95
C THR A 85 -8.82 7.40 -7.13
N PRO A 86 -8.99 8.42 -7.99
CA PRO A 86 -8.06 8.66 -9.09
C PRO A 86 -6.63 8.82 -8.56
N GLY A 87 -5.68 8.22 -9.27
CA GLY A 87 -4.26 8.36 -8.97
C GLY A 87 -3.76 9.79 -9.22
N PRO A 88 -2.54 10.12 -8.79
CA PRO A 88 -1.90 11.38 -9.16
C PRO A 88 -1.84 11.48 -10.69
N THR A 89 -2.35 12.59 -11.24
CA THR A 89 -2.59 12.76 -12.67
C THR A 89 -1.32 13.10 -13.47
N ALA A 90 -0.23 13.51 -12.79
CA ALA A 90 0.97 14.02 -13.45
C ALA A 90 2.21 13.20 -13.06
N GLY A 91 2.86 12.58 -14.04
CA GLY A 91 4.18 11.96 -13.85
C GLY A 91 4.20 10.49 -13.47
N GLU A 92 5.39 9.98 -13.19
CA GLU A 92 5.65 8.59 -12.82
C GLU A 92 5.68 8.43 -11.31
N ILE A 93 5.07 7.36 -10.77
CA ILE A 93 5.11 7.07 -9.34
C ILE A 93 6.51 6.60 -8.96
N THR A 94 7.12 7.25 -7.98
CA THR A 94 8.47 6.95 -7.51
C THR A 94 8.50 6.25 -6.17
N GLY A 95 7.42 6.37 -5.38
CA GLY A 95 7.26 5.56 -4.18
C GLY A 95 5.97 5.84 -3.44
N VAL A 96 5.68 4.97 -2.48
CA VAL A 96 4.50 5.06 -1.63
C VAL A 96 4.94 4.76 -0.21
N VAL A 97 4.51 5.61 0.73
CA VAL A 97 4.76 5.44 2.16
C VAL A 97 3.47 5.60 2.93
N THR A 98 3.34 4.90 4.05
CA THR A 98 2.17 5.00 4.93
C THR A 98 2.61 5.37 6.33
N SER A 99 1.95 6.36 6.94
CA SER A 99 2.19 6.79 8.32
C SER A 99 0.87 7.18 8.97
N ASP A 100 0.61 6.65 10.17
CA ASP A 100 -0.59 6.94 10.97
C ASP A 100 -1.93 6.78 10.20
N GLY A 101 -1.99 5.77 9.32
CA GLY A 101 -3.13 5.50 8.45
C GLY A 101 -3.24 6.41 7.22
N PHE A 102 -2.43 7.46 7.11
CA PHE A 102 -2.31 8.26 5.91
C PHE A 102 -1.38 7.59 4.91
N THR A 103 -1.72 7.68 3.63
CA THR A 103 -0.87 7.19 2.54
C THR A 103 -0.31 8.37 1.78
N THR A 104 0.99 8.41 1.61
CA THR A 104 1.67 9.42 0.82
C THR A 104 2.29 8.78 -0.40
N VAL A 105 2.08 9.39 -1.56
CA VAL A 105 2.55 8.94 -2.86
C VAL A 105 3.48 10.00 -3.42
N GLY A 106 4.73 9.62 -3.65
CA GLY A 106 5.69 10.42 -4.40
C GLY A 106 5.62 10.08 -5.89
N TYR A 107 5.66 11.10 -6.72
CA TYR A 107 5.69 10.97 -8.17
C TYR A 107 6.59 12.05 -8.78
N SER A 108 6.96 11.87 -10.05
CA SER A 108 7.97 12.70 -10.71
C SER A 108 7.60 14.18 -10.82
N ALA A 109 6.33 14.54 -10.66
CA ALA A 109 5.87 15.93 -10.66
C ALA A 109 5.58 16.48 -9.25
N GLY A 110 5.60 15.65 -8.20
CA GLY A 110 5.06 16.07 -6.92
C GLY A 110 4.85 14.97 -5.88
N VAL A 111 4.21 15.36 -4.77
CA VAL A 111 3.79 14.43 -3.71
C VAL A 111 2.34 14.67 -3.35
N THR A 112 1.58 13.59 -3.21
CA THR A 112 0.20 13.61 -2.73
C THR A 112 0.06 12.85 -1.44
N ARG A 113 -0.77 13.35 -0.53
CA ARG A 113 -1.17 12.68 0.70
C ARG A 113 -2.66 12.38 0.66
N TYR A 114 -2.98 11.13 0.97
CA TYR A 114 -4.32 10.58 1.05
C TYR A 114 -4.64 10.23 2.51
N SER A 115 -5.88 10.50 2.89
CA SER A 115 -6.46 10.07 4.16
C SER A 115 -6.67 8.55 4.21
N PRO A 116 -6.99 7.97 5.39
CA PRO A 116 -7.37 6.55 5.50
C PRO A 116 -8.59 6.17 4.63
N SER A 117 -9.46 7.14 4.29
CA SER A 117 -10.59 6.96 3.37
C SER A 117 -10.21 7.11 1.89
N LEU A 118 -8.92 7.26 1.58
CA LEU A 118 -8.34 7.56 0.27
C LEU A 118 -8.78 8.91 -0.33
N GLN A 119 -9.21 9.85 0.50
CA GLN A 119 -9.46 11.22 0.05
C GLN A 119 -8.16 11.99 -0.05
N LEU A 120 -8.00 12.76 -1.12
CA LEU A 120 -6.84 13.63 -1.30
C LEU A 120 -6.88 14.75 -0.26
N GLU A 121 -5.92 14.73 0.66
CA GLU A 121 -5.77 15.74 1.72
C GLU A 121 -4.83 16.86 1.28
N ARG A 122 -3.78 16.51 0.53
CA ARG A 122 -2.80 17.45 0.05
C ARG A 122 -2.14 16.98 -1.23
N GLU A 123 -1.93 17.90 -2.15
CA GLU A 123 -1.13 17.72 -3.35
C GLU A 123 -0.10 18.85 -3.42
N LEU A 124 1.16 18.46 -3.58
CA LEU A 124 2.28 19.37 -3.76
C LEU A 124 2.88 19.09 -5.13
N LEU A 125 2.70 20.02 -6.06
CA LEU A 125 3.33 19.95 -7.37
C LEU A 125 4.59 20.80 -7.36
N PHE A 126 5.66 20.26 -7.95
CA PHE A 126 6.91 20.97 -8.14
C PHE A 126 6.99 21.46 -9.57
N ASP A 127 7.23 22.76 -9.74
CA ASP A 127 7.40 23.35 -11.05
C ASP A 127 8.72 22.91 -11.68
N GLY A 128 8.64 22.45 -12.93
CA GLY A 128 9.79 22.09 -13.76
C GLY A 128 10.28 20.66 -13.57
N TYR A 129 10.66 20.03 -14.69
CA TYR A 129 11.22 18.67 -14.73
C TYR A 129 12.51 18.49 -13.90
N SER A 130 13.23 19.56 -13.61
CA SER A 130 14.43 19.52 -12.77
C SER A 130 14.13 19.15 -11.32
N ASN A 131 12.92 19.43 -10.83
CA ASN A 131 12.51 19.16 -9.46
C ASN A 131 11.83 17.79 -9.32
N SER A 132 12.02 16.89 -10.28
CA SER A 132 11.39 15.58 -10.24
C SER A 132 11.82 14.77 -9.03
N ILE A 133 10.84 14.28 -8.27
CA ILE A 133 11.09 13.42 -7.13
C ILE A 133 11.43 12.03 -7.64
N LEU A 134 12.55 11.49 -7.17
CA LEU A 134 13.03 10.16 -7.53
C LEU A 134 12.84 9.14 -6.41
N SER A 135 12.68 9.62 -5.17
CA SER A 135 12.50 8.75 -4.01
C SER A 135 11.72 9.47 -2.90
N ILE A 136 10.97 8.67 -2.13
CA ILE A 136 10.26 9.08 -0.94
C ILE A 136 10.45 8.04 0.15
N ALA A 137 10.67 8.50 1.39
CA ALA A 137 10.83 7.66 2.57
C ALA A 137 10.14 8.32 3.77
N VAL A 138 9.71 7.51 4.73
CA VAL A 138 9.15 7.98 6.01
C VAL A 138 10.02 7.49 7.15
N THR A 139 10.14 8.29 8.22
CA THR A 139 10.87 7.87 9.41
C THR A 139 10.13 6.74 10.15
N PRO A 140 10.84 5.85 10.88
CA PRO A 140 10.22 4.71 11.56
C PRO A 140 9.17 5.10 12.62
N ASP A 141 9.31 6.28 13.22
CA ASP A 141 8.36 6.88 14.16
C ASP A 141 7.19 7.60 13.45
N GLY A 142 7.21 7.70 12.12
CA GLY A 142 6.17 8.32 11.31
C GLY A 142 6.11 9.84 11.38
N THR A 143 7.08 10.49 12.01
CA THR A 143 7.04 11.94 12.29
C THR A 143 7.48 12.80 11.11
N CYS A 144 8.38 12.29 10.28
CA CYS A 144 8.97 13.00 9.16
C CYS A 144 8.93 12.16 7.89
N ILE A 145 8.78 12.86 6.77
CA ILE A 145 8.84 12.27 5.42
C ILE A 145 10.02 12.95 4.72
N ALA A 146 10.83 12.20 3.99
CA ALA A 146 11.91 12.74 3.18
C ALA A 146 11.65 12.44 1.71
N THR A 147 11.89 13.41 0.85
CA THR A 147 11.83 13.25 -0.61
C THR A 147 13.14 13.71 -1.22
N GLY A 148 13.71 12.89 -2.10
CA GLY A 148 14.91 13.24 -2.87
C GLY A 148 14.58 13.31 -4.36
N GLY A 149 15.12 14.29 -5.05
CA GLY A 149 14.82 14.53 -6.46
C GLY A 149 16.04 14.83 -7.34
N GLY A 150 15.76 15.12 -8.61
CA GLY A 150 16.74 15.42 -9.66
C GLY A 150 17.49 16.74 -9.46
N ASN A 151 17.01 17.63 -8.60
CA ASN A 151 17.66 18.90 -8.26
C ASN A 151 18.74 18.76 -7.16
N ALA A 152 19.16 17.52 -6.88
CA ALA A 152 20.12 17.18 -5.83
C ALA A 152 19.75 17.72 -4.43
N THR A 153 18.46 18.02 -4.21
CA THR A 153 17.95 18.47 -2.92
C THR A 153 17.11 17.36 -2.30
N VAL A 154 17.36 17.10 -1.02
CA VAL A 154 16.50 16.28 -0.18
C VAL A 154 15.65 17.20 0.67
N THR A 155 14.34 17.18 0.43
CA THR A 155 13.39 17.92 1.25
C THR A 155 12.87 17.02 2.36
N VAL A 156 12.99 17.49 3.59
CA VAL A 156 12.40 16.88 4.78
C VAL A 156 11.10 17.60 5.08
N TRP A 157 10.05 16.83 5.27
CA TRP A 157 8.68 17.26 5.52
C TRP A 157 8.25 16.78 6.90
N THR A 158 7.36 17.53 7.54
CA THR A 158 6.56 17.00 8.65
C THR A 158 5.64 15.87 8.15
N ARG A 159 5.10 15.08 9.08
CA ARG A 159 4.00 14.13 8.81
C ARG A 159 2.81 14.76 8.07
N ASP A 160 2.59 16.06 8.28
CA ASP A 160 1.51 16.82 7.67
C ASP A 160 1.89 17.42 6.31
N MET A 161 3.04 17.01 5.75
CA MET A 161 3.57 17.49 4.47
C MET A 161 3.89 18.98 4.44
N ASN A 162 4.33 19.55 5.56
CA ASN A 162 4.92 20.89 5.59
C ASN A 162 6.44 20.78 5.43
N PRO A 163 7.08 21.57 4.55
CA PRO A 163 8.53 21.54 4.41
C PRO A 163 9.18 22.02 5.72
N MET A 164 10.10 21.22 6.25
CA MET A 164 10.87 21.52 7.46
C MET A 164 12.28 21.98 7.10
N HIS A 165 12.97 21.19 6.28
CA HIS A 165 14.35 21.44 5.91
C HIS A 165 14.60 21.07 4.45
N TYR A 166 15.47 21.82 3.81
CA TYR A 166 16.02 21.51 2.50
C TYR A 166 17.50 21.19 2.70
N LEU A 167 17.87 19.95 2.44
CA LEU A 167 19.24 19.47 2.53
C LEU A 167 19.80 19.43 1.11
N SER A 168 20.80 20.27 0.85
CA SER A 168 21.61 20.25 -0.38
C SER A 168 23.05 19.98 0.01
N GLY A 169 23.79 19.29 -0.86
CA GLY A 169 25.18 18.91 -0.66
C GLY A 169 25.89 18.61 -1.96
#